data_AF-A0A966AM96-F1
#
_entry.id   AF-A0A966AM96-F1
#
_cell.length_a   1.000
_cell.length_b   1.000
_cell.length_c   1.000
_cell.angle_alpha   90.00
_cell.angle_beta   90.00
_cell.angle_gamma   90.00
#
_symmetry.space_group_name_H-M   'P 1'
#
loop_
_entity.id
_entity.type
_entity.pdbx_description
1 polymer ?
#
loop_
_entity_poly.entity_id
_entity_poly.type
_entity_poly.pdbx_seq_one_letter_code
_entity_poly.pdbx_strand_id
1 'polypeptide(L)'
;MTDTWKRATTLSKLEDGGCKVFRVSGKQIALFRRGEQIYACNNRCPHEGYPLPEGDLDGDCVLTCNWHNWKFDVESGDNLYGGDRLSVYPVEIRGDEIWVDLAEQPLTVRIARVMMQLREAFDDNDYQRMARELARLRQLDADPLQALTSAIHWSHDHLEFGWTHAYAASADWLLLYAENAGDAEKQLVCLLECVAHIADDALRMESYPFSHELCAYDEDHFVDAIEREDEKAAIACMRGAIKEKTQFQDVERGLTRAALLHYNDFGHSIIYVSKAGTLIDRLGSGVTEPLLLSLTRSLVYSRREDRIPEFRRYASTLDAWGQGDAAGKPDMHAWHKLGINKALELTARFSAAPAEQLYA
;
A
#
# COMPACT_ATOMS: atom_id res chain seq x y z
N MET A 1 16.80 26.17 -26.40
CA MET A 1 15.37 25.85 -26.58
C MET A 1 15.29 24.74 -27.61
N THR A 2 14.95 23.54 -27.19
CA THR A 2 14.65 22.44 -28.11
C THR A 2 13.32 22.75 -28.79
N ASP A 3 13.28 22.66 -30.12
CA ASP A 3 12.05 22.85 -30.89
C ASP A 3 11.05 21.73 -30.56
N THR A 4 10.02 22.04 -29.77
CA THR A 4 9.02 21.07 -29.28
C THR A 4 7.87 20.87 -30.27
N TRP A 5 7.66 21.83 -31.17
CA TRP A 5 6.64 21.76 -32.21
C TRP A 5 7.09 20.83 -33.33
N LYS A 6 6.27 19.82 -33.63
CA LYS A 6 6.52 18.90 -34.74
C LYS A 6 5.41 19.00 -35.77
N ARG A 7 5.79 19.22 -37.03
CA ARG A 7 4.88 19.16 -38.16
C ARG A 7 4.33 17.74 -38.30
N ALA A 8 3.01 17.60 -38.18
CA ALA A 8 2.33 16.32 -38.22
C ALA A 8 1.82 15.97 -39.61
N THR A 9 0.99 16.84 -40.20
CA THR A 9 0.42 16.65 -41.55
C THR A 9 -0.10 17.98 -42.12
N THR A 10 -0.86 17.95 -43.22
CA THR A 10 -1.51 19.13 -43.83
C THR A 10 -3.03 19.04 -43.69
N LEU A 11 -3.75 20.17 -43.76
CA LEU A 11 -5.22 20.17 -43.66
C LEU A 11 -5.86 19.33 -44.77
N SER A 12 -5.30 19.37 -45.97
CA SER A 12 -5.71 18.53 -47.11
C SER A 12 -5.58 17.02 -46.87
N LYS A 13 -4.79 16.60 -45.89
CA LYS A 13 -4.54 15.18 -45.58
C LYS A 13 -5.24 14.70 -44.30
N LEU A 14 -6.05 15.56 -43.68
CA LEU A 14 -6.93 15.27 -42.56
C LEU A 14 -8.29 15.91 -42.87
N GLU A 15 -9.15 15.14 -43.52
CA GLU A 15 -10.50 15.58 -43.89
C GLU A 15 -11.34 15.88 -42.65
N ASP A 16 -12.36 16.74 -42.81
CA ASP A 16 -13.33 16.98 -41.74
C ASP A 16 -14.04 15.66 -41.36
N GLY A 17 -14.29 15.46 -40.07
CA GLY A 17 -14.76 14.19 -39.53
C GLY A 17 -13.66 13.13 -39.38
N GLY A 18 -12.52 13.29 -40.06
CA GLY A 18 -11.46 12.30 -40.16
C GLY A 18 -10.53 12.22 -38.95
N CYS A 19 -9.74 11.15 -38.93
CA CYS A 19 -8.67 10.94 -37.97
C CYS A 19 -7.37 10.52 -38.67
N LYS A 20 -6.22 10.77 -38.03
CA LYS A 20 -4.92 10.35 -38.55
C LYS A 20 -3.91 10.11 -37.44
N VAL A 21 -3.10 9.07 -37.59
CA VAL A 21 -1.98 8.82 -36.67
C VAL A 21 -0.69 9.42 -37.22
N PHE A 22 -0.05 10.24 -36.40
CA PHE A 22 1.26 10.81 -36.62
C PHE A 22 2.27 10.16 -35.67
N ARG A 23 3.38 9.65 -36.20
CA ARG A 23 4.44 8.99 -35.42
C ARG A 23 5.70 9.85 -35.43
N VAL A 24 6.18 10.22 -34.25
CA VAL A 24 7.38 11.06 -34.11
C VAL A 24 8.00 10.86 -32.73
N SER A 25 9.33 10.87 -32.64
CA SER A 25 10.07 10.75 -31.37
C SER A 25 9.61 9.56 -30.50
N GLY A 26 9.30 8.42 -31.13
CA GLY A 26 8.80 7.22 -30.45
C GLY A 26 7.36 7.30 -29.92
N LYS A 27 6.68 8.44 -30.10
CA LYS A 27 5.27 8.65 -29.72
C LYS A 27 4.35 8.38 -30.91
N GLN A 28 3.14 7.90 -30.64
CA GLN A 28 2.06 7.80 -31.61
C GLN A 28 0.95 8.75 -31.18
N ILE A 29 0.66 9.74 -32.00
CA ILE A 29 -0.30 10.80 -31.72
C ILE A 29 -1.48 10.63 -32.68
N ALA A 30 -2.70 10.53 -32.15
CA ALA A 30 -3.91 10.55 -32.93
C ALA A 30 -4.38 12.00 -33.09
N LEU A 31 -4.62 12.40 -34.33
CA LEU A 31 -5.23 13.67 -34.70
C LEU A 31 -6.69 13.42 -35.08
N PHE A 32 -7.59 14.26 -34.60
CA PHE A 32 -9.00 14.26 -34.97
C PHE A 32 -9.40 15.65 -35.43
N ARG A 33 -10.18 15.73 -36.52
CA ARG A 33 -10.70 17.01 -37.04
C ARG A 33 -12.20 17.09 -36.88
N ARG A 34 -12.67 18.23 -36.37
CA ARG A 34 -14.09 18.59 -36.27
C ARG A 34 -14.23 20.05 -36.73
N GLY A 35 -14.72 20.24 -37.96
CA GLY A 35 -14.77 21.54 -38.62
C GLY A 35 -13.37 22.16 -38.81
N GLU A 36 -13.15 23.29 -38.14
CA GLU A 36 -11.88 24.03 -38.16
C GLU A 36 -10.93 23.61 -37.03
N GLN A 37 -11.43 22.83 -36.07
CA GLN A 37 -10.72 22.43 -34.86
C GLN A 37 -10.01 21.11 -35.08
N ILE A 38 -8.81 21.01 -34.51
CA ILE A 38 -7.98 19.80 -34.55
C ILE A 38 -7.56 19.47 -33.14
N TYR A 39 -7.87 18.24 -32.74
CA TYR A 39 -7.50 17.69 -31.44
C TYR A 39 -6.38 16.69 -31.62
N ALA A 40 -5.42 16.68 -30.71
CA ALA A 40 -4.31 15.74 -30.71
C ALA A 40 -4.21 15.03 -29.35
N CYS A 41 -4.14 13.71 -29.36
CA CYS A 41 -3.98 12.91 -28.15
C CYS A 41 -3.04 11.73 -28.36
N ASN A 42 -2.65 11.05 -27.28
CA ASN A 42 -1.91 9.81 -27.39
C ASN A 42 -2.78 8.77 -28.10
N ASN A 43 -2.23 8.06 -29.09
CA ASN A 43 -2.93 7.04 -29.85
C ASN A 43 -3.34 5.82 -29.01
N ARG A 44 -2.75 5.64 -27.82
CA ARG A 44 -3.08 4.53 -26.93
C ARG A 44 -4.05 4.97 -25.85
N CYS A 45 -5.19 4.30 -25.75
CA CYS A 45 -6.12 4.45 -24.64
C CYS A 45 -5.36 4.24 -23.31
N PRO A 46 -5.49 5.13 -22.32
CA PRO A 46 -4.75 5.03 -21.07
C PRO A 46 -5.17 3.83 -20.19
N HIS A 47 -6.31 3.19 -20.50
CA HIS A 47 -6.77 1.96 -19.86
C HIS A 47 -5.86 0.76 -20.19
N GLU A 48 -6.03 0.17 -21.38
CA GLU A 48 -5.29 -1.02 -21.83
C GLU A 48 -4.59 -0.83 -23.18
N GLY A 49 -4.45 0.42 -23.64
CA GLY A 49 -3.61 0.74 -24.78
C GLY A 49 -4.22 0.50 -26.17
N TYR A 50 -5.54 0.31 -26.27
CA TYR A 50 -6.26 0.20 -27.55
C TYR A 50 -6.00 1.44 -28.44
N PRO A 51 -5.88 1.27 -29.77
CA PRO A 51 -5.76 2.39 -30.70
C PRO A 51 -7.01 3.26 -30.69
N LEU A 52 -6.89 4.52 -30.26
CA LEU A 52 -8.02 5.46 -30.19
C LEU A 52 -8.61 5.91 -31.55
N PRO A 53 -7.89 5.90 -32.68
CA PRO A 53 -8.47 6.11 -34.02
C PRO A 53 -9.48 5.04 -34.42
N GLU A 54 -9.44 3.88 -33.79
CA GLU A 54 -10.46 2.85 -33.96
C GLU A 54 -11.68 3.11 -33.08
N GLY A 55 -11.66 4.13 -32.21
CA GLY A 55 -12.81 4.61 -31.45
C GLY A 55 -13.71 5.56 -32.24
N ASP A 56 -14.65 6.19 -31.55
CA ASP A 56 -15.57 7.17 -32.13
C ASP A 56 -15.48 8.50 -31.38
N LEU A 57 -15.35 9.61 -32.12
CA LEU A 57 -15.39 10.96 -31.56
C LEU A 57 -16.74 11.58 -31.93
N ASP A 58 -17.59 11.86 -30.94
CA ASP A 58 -18.91 12.41 -31.21
C ASP A 58 -18.89 13.94 -31.45
N GLY A 59 -20.08 14.53 -31.59
CA GLY A 59 -20.25 15.98 -31.83
C GLY A 59 -19.98 16.85 -30.60
N ASP A 60 -19.94 16.26 -29.40
CA ASP A 60 -19.69 16.94 -28.13
C ASP A 60 -18.20 16.84 -27.72
N CYS A 61 -17.32 16.51 -28.68
CA CYS A 61 -15.89 16.32 -28.47
C CYS A 61 -15.55 15.19 -27.48
N VAL A 62 -16.41 14.17 -27.39
CA VAL A 62 -16.17 12.99 -26.56
C VAL A 62 -15.64 11.83 -27.41
N LEU A 63 -14.40 11.44 -27.14
CA LEU A 63 -13.76 10.27 -27.74
C LEU A 63 -14.05 9.01 -26.94
N THR A 64 -14.77 8.08 -27.54
CA THR A 64 -15.12 6.78 -26.98
C THR A 64 -14.17 5.71 -27.52
N CYS A 65 -13.45 5.03 -26.61
CA CYS A 65 -12.61 3.89 -26.94
C CYS A 65 -13.48 2.66 -27.26
N ASN A 66 -13.28 2.04 -28.43
CA ASN A 66 -14.11 0.91 -28.88
C ASN A 66 -13.85 -0.42 -28.16
N TRP A 67 -12.85 -0.49 -27.29
CA TRP A 67 -12.60 -1.73 -26.54
C TRP A 67 -13.46 -1.84 -25.28
N HIS A 68 -13.32 -0.88 -24.37
CA HIS A 68 -13.98 -0.90 -23.05
C HIS A 68 -14.85 0.35 -22.81
N ASN A 69 -15.19 1.09 -23.87
CA ASN A 69 -16.10 2.24 -23.83
C ASN A 69 -15.67 3.39 -22.91
N TRP A 70 -14.36 3.51 -22.61
CA TRP A 70 -13.82 4.66 -21.89
C TRP A 70 -14.05 5.93 -22.72
N LYS A 71 -14.55 6.98 -22.09
CA LYS A 71 -14.94 8.23 -22.73
C LYS A 71 -14.09 9.37 -22.26
N PHE A 72 -13.49 10.08 -23.21
CA PHE A 72 -12.58 11.18 -22.93
C PHE A 72 -13.08 12.46 -23.59
N ASP A 73 -13.08 13.55 -22.83
CA ASP A 73 -13.11 14.88 -23.42
C ASP A 73 -11.76 15.14 -24.10
N VAL A 74 -11.74 15.36 -25.42
CA VAL A 74 -10.47 15.49 -26.18
C VAL A 74 -9.79 16.85 -26.03
N GLU A 75 -10.45 17.83 -25.39
CA GLU A 75 -9.90 19.15 -25.13
C GLU A 75 -9.06 19.17 -23.84
N SER A 76 -9.64 18.63 -22.77
CA SER A 76 -9.06 18.55 -21.43
C SER A 76 -8.27 17.26 -21.17
N GLY A 77 -8.60 16.19 -21.90
CA GLY A 77 -8.14 14.83 -21.65
C GLY A 77 -8.84 14.13 -20.48
N ASP A 78 -9.88 14.72 -19.88
CA ASP A 78 -10.58 14.13 -18.74
C ASP A 78 -11.35 12.87 -19.14
N ASN A 79 -11.31 11.85 -18.27
CA ASN A 79 -12.21 10.72 -18.40
C ASN A 79 -13.55 11.06 -17.74
N LEU A 80 -14.64 10.95 -18.49
CA LEU A 80 -15.97 11.39 -18.06
C LEU A 80 -16.59 10.53 -16.95
N TYR A 81 -16.08 9.32 -16.73
CA TYR A 81 -16.63 8.36 -15.75
C TYR A 81 -15.60 7.92 -14.70
N GLY A 82 -14.50 8.67 -14.57
CA GLY A 82 -13.40 8.31 -13.67
C GLY A 82 -12.39 7.36 -14.31
N GLY A 83 -11.18 7.30 -13.72
CA GLY A 83 -10.03 6.56 -14.26
C GLY A 83 -8.97 7.47 -14.88
N ASP A 84 -8.04 6.86 -15.62
CA ASP A 84 -6.91 7.61 -16.17
C ASP A 84 -7.32 8.63 -17.23
N ARG A 85 -6.77 9.85 -17.09
CA ARG A 85 -6.85 10.92 -18.07
C ARG A 85 -6.06 10.62 -19.33
N LEU A 86 -6.61 10.98 -20.49
CA LEU A 86 -5.97 10.96 -21.78
C LEU A 86 -4.88 12.04 -21.87
N SER A 87 -3.74 11.71 -22.47
CA SER A 87 -2.71 12.70 -22.76
C SER A 87 -3.08 13.45 -24.05
N VAL A 88 -3.40 14.73 -23.91
CA VAL A 88 -3.69 15.65 -25.02
C VAL A 88 -2.48 16.54 -25.31
N TYR A 89 -2.39 17.03 -26.56
CA TYR A 89 -1.27 17.82 -27.05
C TYR A 89 -1.79 19.11 -27.71
N PRO A 90 -1.20 20.27 -27.43
CA PRO A 90 -1.53 21.51 -28.15
C PRO A 90 -1.30 21.37 -29.65
N VAL A 91 -2.22 21.92 -30.43
CA VAL A 91 -2.17 21.93 -31.91
C VAL A 91 -2.18 23.38 -32.40
N GLU A 92 -1.38 23.64 -33.42
CA GLU A 92 -1.34 24.93 -34.12
C GLU A 92 -1.41 24.70 -35.64
N ILE A 93 -2.23 25.49 -36.33
CA ILE A 93 -2.28 25.51 -37.79
C ILE A 93 -1.42 26.67 -38.28
N ARG A 94 -0.39 26.36 -39.08
CA ARG A 94 0.53 27.33 -39.69
C ARG A 94 0.37 27.28 -41.21
N GLY A 95 -0.52 28.12 -41.75
CA GLY A 95 -0.91 28.04 -43.16
C GLY A 95 -1.72 26.76 -43.43
N ASP A 96 -1.23 25.86 -44.29
CA ASP A 96 -1.84 24.54 -44.57
C ASP A 96 -1.28 23.43 -43.67
N GLU A 97 -0.32 23.72 -42.80
CA GLU A 97 0.36 22.72 -41.98
C GLU A 97 -0.20 22.61 -40.57
N ILE A 98 -0.34 21.38 -40.09
CA ILE A 98 -0.76 21.04 -38.73
C ILE A 98 0.49 20.72 -37.91
N TRP A 99 0.68 21.44 -36.81
CA TRP A 99 1.81 21.29 -35.90
C TRP A 99 1.31 20.87 -34.52
N VAL A 100 2.05 19.98 -33.86
CA VAL A 100 1.73 19.47 -32.52
C VAL A 100 2.88 19.79 -31.57
N ASP A 101 2.57 20.37 -30.42
CA ASP A 101 3.55 20.60 -29.37
C ASP A 101 3.79 19.32 -28.56
N LEU A 102 5.03 18.83 -28.59
CA LEU A 102 5.45 17.64 -27.86
C LEU A 102 6.33 17.98 -26.65
N ALA A 103 6.24 19.21 -26.16
CA ALA A 103 6.89 19.63 -24.93
C ALA A 103 6.58 18.64 -23.80
N GLU A 104 7.64 18.16 -23.14
CA GLU A 104 7.46 17.34 -21.95
C GLU A 104 7.17 18.23 -20.76
N GLN A 105 6.15 17.86 -19.99
CA GLN A 105 5.91 18.49 -18.69
C GLN A 105 7.12 18.28 -17.77
N PRO A 106 7.40 19.21 -16.85
CA PRO A 106 8.45 19.03 -15.85
C PRO A 106 8.31 17.69 -15.12
N LEU A 107 9.45 17.04 -14.82
CA LEU A 107 9.46 15.73 -14.17
C LEU A 107 8.63 15.70 -12.89
N THR A 108 8.71 16.76 -12.08
CA THR A 108 7.93 16.92 -10.84
C THR A 108 6.42 16.87 -11.07
N VAL A 109 5.93 17.53 -12.13
CA VAL A 109 4.50 17.51 -12.50
C VAL A 109 4.06 16.11 -12.96
N ARG A 110 4.93 15.40 -13.68
CA ARG A 110 4.67 14.04 -14.15
C ARG A 110 4.59 13.05 -12.98
N ILE A 111 5.54 13.12 -12.05
CA ILE A 111 5.54 12.29 -10.83
C ILE A 111 4.29 12.58 -9.99
N ALA A 112 3.96 13.85 -9.77
CA ALA A 112 2.77 14.24 -9.01
C ALA A 112 1.48 13.69 -9.64
N ARG A 113 1.36 13.71 -10.97
CA ARG A 113 0.22 13.11 -11.68
C ARG A 113 0.14 11.60 -11.46
N VAL A 114 1.26 10.89 -11.56
CA VAL A 114 1.29 9.43 -11.32
C VAL A 114 0.91 9.11 -9.87
N MET A 115 1.40 9.88 -8.89
CA MET A 115 1.05 9.69 -7.48
C MET A 115 -0.44 9.97 -7.20
N MET A 116 -1.04 10.97 -7.85
CA MET A 116 -2.48 11.22 -7.79
C MET A 116 -3.28 10.05 -8.37
N GLN A 117 -2.88 9.53 -9.54
CA GLN A 117 -3.55 8.39 -10.18
C GLN A 117 -3.39 7.11 -9.36
N LEU A 118 -2.22 6.91 -8.74
CA LEU A 118 -1.98 5.81 -7.82
C LEU A 118 -2.87 5.91 -6.60
N ARG A 119 -3.07 7.12 -6.07
CA ARG A 119 -3.98 7.35 -4.94
C ARG A 119 -5.43 6.99 -5.29
N GLU A 120 -5.93 7.43 -6.44
CA GLU A 120 -7.27 7.04 -6.90
C GLU A 120 -7.39 5.51 -7.07
N ALA A 121 -6.38 4.87 -7.66
CA ALA A 121 -6.34 3.42 -7.82
C ALA A 121 -6.32 2.67 -6.49
N PHE A 122 -5.62 3.23 -5.50
CA PHE A 122 -5.59 2.72 -4.13
C PHE A 122 -6.97 2.80 -3.48
N ASP A 123 -7.63 3.96 -3.55
CA ASP A 123 -8.97 4.18 -2.98
C ASP A 123 -10.04 3.27 -3.63
N ASP A 124 -9.91 3.00 -4.94
CA ASP A 124 -10.81 2.14 -5.71
C ASP A 124 -10.47 0.63 -5.60
N ASN A 125 -9.33 0.27 -4.96
CA ASN A 125 -8.73 -1.06 -4.99
C ASN A 125 -8.54 -1.63 -6.43
N ASP A 126 -8.07 -0.79 -7.35
CA ASP A 126 -7.79 -1.15 -8.74
C ASP A 126 -6.35 -1.67 -8.89
N TYR A 127 -6.19 -2.99 -8.74
CA TYR A 127 -4.92 -3.70 -8.85
C TYR A 127 -4.15 -3.41 -10.15
N GLN A 128 -4.85 -3.39 -11.28
CA GLN A 128 -4.22 -3.24 -12.60
C GLN A 128 -3.73 -1.81 -12.81
N ARG A 129 -4.51 -0.82 -12.35
CA ARG A 129 -4.10 0.59 -12.38
C ARG A 129 -2.95 0.86 -11.42
N MET A 130 -2.97 0.29 -10.21
CA MET A 130 -1.82 0.38 -9.28
C MET A 130 -0.54 -0.14 -9.93
N ALA A 131 -0.58 -1.32 -10.56
CA ALA A 131 0.56 -1.91 -11.26
C ALA A 131 1.13 -0.96 -12.35
N ARG A 132 0.24 -0.33 -13.11
CA ARG A 132 0.58 0.61 -14.17
C ARG A 132 1.23 1.89 -13.64
N GLU A 133 0.69 2.47 -12.56
CA GLU A 133 1.25 3.68 -11.97
C GLU A 133 2.62 3.43 -11.32
N LEU A 134 2.80 2.29 -10.65
CA LEU A 134 4.11 1.89 -10.14
C LEU A 134 5.15 1.73 -11.28
N ALA A 135 4.73 1.12 -12.40
CA ALA A 135 5.59 1.02 -13.59
C ALA A 135 5.91 2.39 -14.19
N ARG A 136 4.96 3.34 -14.19
CA ARG A 136 5.17 4.72 -14.65
C ARG A 136 6.14 5.47 -13.74
N LEU A 137 6.05 5.35 -12.41
CA LEU A 137 7.03 5.94 -11.49
C LEU A 137 8.45 5.47 -11.80
N ARG A 138 8.62 4.15 -12.00
CA ARG A 138 9.91 3.59 -12.38
C ARG A 138 10.40 4.12 -13.74
N GLN A 139 9.51 4.23 -14.73
CA GLN A 139 9.87 4.77 -16.05
C GLN A 139 10.31 6.24 -15.98
N LEU A 140 9.83 6.99 -14.99
CA LEU A 140 10.23 8.37 -14.72
C LEU A 140 11.53 8.49 -13.93
N ASP A 141 12.20 7.37 -13.60
CA ASP A 141 13.37 7.32 -12.73
C ASP A 141 13.10 7.93 -11.34
N ALA A 142 11.83 7.89 -10.90
CA ALA A 142 11.43 8.23 -9.54
C ALA A 142 11.66 7.03 -8.62
N ASP A 143 11.93 7.28 -7.34
CA ASP A 143 12.03 6.22 -6.35
C ASP A 143 10.66 5.54 -6.15
N PRO A 144 10.48 4.28 -6.57
CA PRO A 144 9.19 3.61 -6.49
C PRO A 144 8.81 3.26 -5.05
N LEU A 145 9.74 3.31 -4.08
CA LEU A 145 9.41 3.14 -2.66
C LEU A 145 8.54 4.27 -2.11
N GLN A 146 8.52 5.44 -2.77
CA GLN A 146 7.61 6.53 -2.42
C GLN A 146 6.14 6.12 -2.50
N ALA A 147 5.80 5.16 -3.37
CA ALA A 147 4.46 4.60 -3.45
C ALA A 147 4.05 3.88 -2.17
N LEU A 148 4.93 3.02 -1.63
CA LEU A 148 4.67 2.31 -0.38
C LEU A 148 4.64 3.26 0.82
N THR A 149 5.57 4.22 0.89
CA THR A 149 5.53 5.28 1.91
C THR A 149 4.20 6.02 1.88
N SER A 150 3.71 6.37 0.69
CA SER A 150 2.42 7.05 0.53
C SER A 150 1.24 6.17 0.91
N ALA A 151 1.25 4.89 0.53
CA ALA A 151 0.21 3.92 0.91
C ALA A 151 0.07 3.78 2.42
N ILE A 152 1.19 3.74 3.16
CA ILE A 152 1.19 3.74 4.63
C ILE A 152 0.55 5.02 5.18
N HIS A 153 0.88 6.18 4.63
CA HIS A 153 0.25 7.44 5.04
C HIS A 153 -1.25 7.49 4.74
N TRP A 154 -1.69 6.94 3.60
CA TRP A 154 -3.10 6.92 3.21
C TRP A 154 -3.95 5.96 4.03
N SER A 155 -3.34 4.96 4.68
CA SER A 155 -4.08 3.87 5.33
C SER A 155 -3.95 3.81 6.85
N HIS A 156 -2.89 4.37 7.46
CA HIS A 156 -2.60 4.13 8.88
C HIS A 156 -3.73 4.52 9.85
N ASP A 157 -4.55 5.50 9.52
CA ASP A 157 -5.72 5.94 10.29
C ASP A 157 -7.03 5.34 9.75
N HIS A 158 -6.99 4.48 8.74
CA HIS A 158 -8.14 3.73 8.22
C HIS A 158 -8.17 2.27 8.72
N LEU A 159 -7.16 1.86 9.48
CA LEU A 159 -7.13 0.53 10.10
C LEU A 159 -7.81 0.59 11.48
N GLU A 160 -9.03 0.06 11.58
CA GLU A 160 -9.89 0.11 12.78
C GLU A 160 -9.16 -0.33 14.05
N PHE A 161 -8.42 -1.44 13.96
CA PHE A 161 -7.67 -2.02 15.08
C PHE A 161 -6.15 -1.85 14.93
N GLY A 162 -5.69 -0.92 14.09
CA GLY A 162 -4.26 -0.69 13.86
C GLY A 162 -3.64 -1.70 12.89
N TRP A 163 -2.38 -2.08 13.10
CA TRP A 163 -1.61 -2.94 12.19
C TRP A 163 -2.35 -4.19 11.71
N THR A 164 -2.17 -4.49 10.42
CA THR A 164 -2.65 -5.71 9.76
C THR A 164 -1.48 -6.54 9.23
N HIS A 165 -1.80 -7.71 8.67
CA HIS A 165 -0.82 -8.54 7.97
C HIS A 165 -0.21 -7.85 6.75
N ALA A 166 -0.91 -6.92 6.08
CA ALA A 166 -0.35 -6.21 4.92
C ALA A 166 0.88 -5.38 5.29
N TYR A 167 0.87 -4.66 6.42
CA TYR A 167 2.04 -3.93 6.90
C TYR A 167 3.17 -4.89 7.26
N ALA A 168 2.88 -5.95 8.01
CA ALA A 168 3.88 -6.93 8.40
C ALA A 168 4.54 -7.63 7.19
N ALA A 169 3.73 -8.06 6.22
CA ALA A 169 4.18 -8.69 4.99
C ALA A 169 4.96 -7.73 4.10
N SER A 170 4.65 -6.43 4.11
CA SER A 170 5.39 -5.42 3.33
C SER A 170 6.88 -5.39 3.68
N ALA A 171 7.25 -5.64 4.95
CA ALA A 171 8.65 -5.76 5.35
C ALA A 171 9.38 -6.91 4.63
N ASP A 172 8.70 -8.04 4.43
CA ASP A 172 9.22 -9.22 3.76
C ASP A 172 9.19 -9.08 2.23
N TRP A 173 8.16 -8.45 1.68
CA TRP A 173 8.14 -8.07 0.27
C TRP A 173 9.28 -7.11 -0.09
N LEU A 174 9.64 -6.18 0.80
CA LEU A 174 10.81 -5.35 0.58
C LEU A 174 12.13 -6.13 0.65
N LEU A 175 12.21 -7.21 1.44
CA LEU A 175 13.36 -8.13 1.41
C LEU A 175 13.50 -8.74 0.01
N LEU A 176 12.42 -9.30 -0.53
CA LEU A 176 12.37 -9.87 -1.88
C LEU A 176 12.65 -8.81 -2.96
N TYR A 177 12.15 -7.58 -2.79
CA TYR A 177 12.45 -6.45 -3.68
C TYR A 177 13.95 -6.17 -3.78
N ALA A 178 14.65 -6.19 -2.64
CA ALA A 178 16.09 -5.96 -2.57
C ALA A 178 16.89 -7.15 -3.14
N GLU A 179 16.47 -8.38 -2.87
CA GLU A 179 17.10 -9.60 -3.41
C GLU A 179 17.00 -9.70 -4.94
N ASN A 180 15.95 -9.11 -5.52
CA ASN A 180 15.73 -9.05 -6.96
C ASN A 180 16.24 -7.75 -7.61
N ALA A 181 17.25 -7.11 -7.02
CA ALA A 181 17.91 -5.95 -7.62
C ALA A 181 18.40 -6.27 -9.04
N GLY A 182 17.97 -5.45 -10.02
CA GLY A 182 18.27 -5.65 -11.45
C GLY A 182 17.16 -6.37 -12.23
N ASP A 183 16.17 -6.97 -11.56
CA ASP A 183 14.98 -7.54 -12.18
C ASP A 183 13.79 -6.60 -11.96
N ALA A 184 13.57 -5.72 -12.94
CA ALA A 184 12.55 -4.66 -12.85
C ALA A 184 11.12 -5.21 -12.68
N GLU A 185 10.82 -6.36 -13.28
CA GLU A 185 9.50 -6.96 -13.25
C GLU A 185 9.22 -7.54 -11.86
N LYS A 186 10.15 -8.29 -11.28
CA LYS A 186 9.99 -8.81 -9.91
C LYS A 186 9.97 -7.71 -8.86
N GLN A 187 10.78 -6.68 -9.03
CA GLN A 187 10.74 -5.50 -8.16
C GLN A 187 9.38 -4.80 -8.21
N LEU A 188 8.80 -4.66 -9.40
CA LEU A 188 7.46 -4.11 -9.57
C LEU A 188 6.40 -4.98 -8.87
N VAL A 189 6.47 -6.31 -9.03
CA VAL A 189 5.55 -7.24 -8.36
C VAL A 189 5.64 -7.09 -6.84
N CYS A 190 6.85 -7.06 -6.26
CA CYS A 190 7.01 -6.92 -4.82
C CYS A 190 6.36 -5.64 -4.27
N LEU A 191 6.51 -4.51 -4.97
CA LEU A 191 5.88 -3.25 -4.56
C LEU A 191 4.38 -3.24 -4.78
N LEU A 192 3.92 -3.83 -5.87
CA LEU A 192 2.49 -3.96 -6.16
C LEU A 192 1.77 -4.75 -5.09
N GLU A 193 2.35 -5.88 -4.66
CA GLU A 193 1.78 -6.68 -3.57
C GLU A 193 1.69 -5.84 -2.28
N CYS A 194 2.75 -5.12 -1.89
CA CYS A 194 2.67 -4.23 -0.72
C CYS A 194 1.52 -3.23 -0.82
N VAL A 195 1.47 -2.47 -1.92
CA VAL A 195 0.49 -1.37 -2.09
C VAL A 195 -0.93 -1.91 -2.21
N ALA A 196 -1.13 -3.01 -2.95
CA ALA A 196 -2.45 -3.60 -3.17
C ALA A 196 -3.03 -4.27 -1.92
N HIS A 197 -2.24 -5.01 -1.14
CA HIS A 197 -2.74 -5.59 0.12
C HIS A 197 -3.09 -4.50 1.14
N ILE A 198 -2.32 -3.41 1.18
CA ILE A 198 -2.66 -2.25 2.02
C ILE A 198 -3.94 -1.55 1.54
N ALA A 199 -4.15 -1.45 0.21
CA ALA A 199 -5.36 -0.90 -0.37
C ALA A 199 -6.60 -1.72 0.00
N ASP A 200 -6.50 -3.05 -0.05
CA ASP A 200 -7.58 -3.96 0.32
C ASP A 200 -7.96 -3.84 1.81
N ASP A 201 -6.95 -3.78 2.70
CA ASP A 201 -7.16 -3.62 4.15
C ASP A 201 -7.80 -2.28 4.52
N ALA A 202 -7.54 -1.22 3.74
CA ALA A 202 -8.11 0.11 3.95
C ALA A 202 -9.43 0.34 3.19
N LEU A 203 -9.84 -0.59 2.32
CA LEU A 203 -10.94 -0.41 1.40
C LEU A 203 -12.26 -0.16 2.14
N ARG A 204 -12.87 1.00 1.89
CA ARG A 204 -14.16 1.43 2.48
C ARG A 204 -14.14 1.53 4.02
N MET A 205 -12.96 1.58 4.63
CA MET A 205 -12.82 1.85 6.04
C MET A 205 -12.97 3.35 6.30
N GLU A 206 -13.57 3.72 7.43
CA GLU A 206 -13.63 5.11 7.87
C GLU A 206 -12.27 5.57 8.43
N SER A 207 -12.10 6.88 8.64
CA SER A 207 -10.96 7.38 9.41
C SER A 207 -11.20 7.25 10.91
N TYR A 208 -10.23 6.67 11.60
CA TYR A 208 -10.11 6.50 13.04
C TYR A 208 -8.99 7.42 13.53
N PRO A 209 -9.25 8.73 13.71
CA PRO A 209 -8.21 9.70 13.99
C PRO A 209 -7.53 9.43 15.34
N PHE A 210 -6.20 9.51 15.35
CA PHE A 210 -5.41 9.39 16.58
C PHE A 210 -5.51 10.66 17.42
N SER A 211 -5.50 10.51 18.76
CA SER A 211 -5.39 11.65 19.69
C SER A 211 -4.23 12.57 19.33
N HIS A 212 -4.43 13.89 19.43
CA HIS A 212 -3.37 14.90 19.23
C HIS A 212 -2.61 15.26 20.51
N GLU A 213 -2.93 14.62 21.63
CA GLU A 213 -2.27 14.86 22.91
C GLU A 213 -0.81 14.40 22.90
N LEU A 214 -0.02 14.93 23.84
CA LEU A 214 1.40 14.66 23.99
C LEU A 214 1.70 14.41 25.48
N CYS A 215 2.31 13.27 25.80
CA CYS A 215 3.02 13.04 27.07
C CYS A 215 4.49 12.75 26.80
N ALA A 216 5.39 13.16 27.71
CA ALA A 216 6.77 12.70 27.65
C ALA A 216 6.81 11.17 27.68
N TYR A 217 7.67 10.56 26.86
CA TYR A 217 7.72 9.11 26.79
C TYR A 217 8.31 8.52 28.07
N ASP A 218 7.53 7.68 28.72
CA ASP A 218 7.95 6.83 29.83
C ASP A 218 7.49 5.40 29.53
N GLU A 219 8.43 4.45 29.57
CA GLU A 219 8.19 3.08 29.14
C GLU A 219 7.12 2.40 30.01
N ASP A 220 7.17 2.59 31.32
CA ASP A 220 6.21 1.99 32.25
C ASP A 220 4.83 2.60 32.10
N HIS A 221 4.74 3.92 31.95
CA HIS A 221 3.48 4.60 31.68
C HIS A 221 2.85 4.18 30.35
N PHE A 222 3.64 4.01 29.29
CA PHE A 222 3.17 3.51 28.00
C PHE A 222 2.60 2.10 28.12
N VAL A 223 3.34 1.17 28.72
CA VAL A 223 2.90 -0.23 28.88
C VAL A 223 1.64 -0.30 29.76
N ASP A 224 1.56 0.51 30.81
CA ASP A 224 0.39 0.60 31.69
C ASP A 224 -0.85 1.18 30.98
N ALA A 225 -0.68 2.11 30.05
CA ALA A 225 -1.77 2.60 29.19
C ALA A 225 -2.30 1.51 28.25
N ILE A 226 -1.43 0.73 27.62
CA ILE A 226 -1.82 -0.46 26.83
C ILE A 226 -2.58 -1.45 27.70
N GLU A 227 -2.07 -1.75 28.90
CA GLU A 227 -2.67 -2.70 29.83
C GLU A 227 -4.09 -2.29 30.29
N ARG A 228 -4.37 -0.99 30.34
CA ARG A 228 -5.70 -0.42 30.64
C ARG A 228 -6.60 -0.23 29.42
N GLU A 229 -6.13 -0.59 28.23
CA GLU A 229 -6.82 -0.35 26.95
C GLU A 229 -7.10 1.14 26.70
N ASP A 230 -6.25 2.03 27.24
CA ASP A 230 -6.36 3.48 27.07
C ASP A 230 -5.59 3.93 25.84
N GLU A 231 -6.24 3.84 24.67
CA GLU A 231 -5.66 4.27 23.39
C GLU A 231 -5.18 5.71 23.44
N LYS A 232 -5.96 6.59 24.06
CA LYS A 232 -5.68 8.02 24.07
C LYS A 232 -4.37 8.32 24.80
N ALA A 233 -4.16 7.71 25.96
CA ALA A 233 -2.91 7.84 26.73
C ALA A 233 -1.73 7.18 26.02
N ALA A 234 -1.91 5.97 25.48
CA ALA A 234 -0.84 5.26 24.77
C ALA A 234 -0.35 6.04 23.53
N ILE A 235 -1.29 6.57 22.73
CA ILE A 235 -1.00 7.42 21.57
C ILE A 235 -0.31 8.71 21.98
N ALA A 236 -0.74 9.37 23.05
CA ALA A 236 -0.12 10.60 23.51
C ALA A 236 1.37 10.40 23.87
N CYS A 237 1.72 9.25 24.44
CA CYS A 237 3.09 8.97 24.85
C CYS A 237 3.95 8.56 23.66
N MET A 238 3.38 7.80 22.72
CA MET A 238 4.05 7.52 21.45
C MET A 238 4.32 8.79 20.63
N ARG A 239 3.36 9.73 20.57
CA ARG A 239 3.58 11.04 19.94
C ARG A 239 4.65 11.85 20.65
N GLY A 240 4.72 11.78 21.97
CA GLY A 240 5.80 12.39 22.75
C GLY A 240 7.17 11.89 22.32
N ALA A 241 7.33 10.56 22.24
CA ALA A 241 8.55 9.94 21.76
C ALA A 241 8.92 10.47 20.35
N ILE A 242 7.98 10.39 19.41
CA ILE A 242 8.20 10.85 18.02
C ILE A 242 8.61 12.33 17.98
N LYS A 243 7.98 13.20 18.79
CA LYS A 243 8.27 14.64 18.85
C LYS A 243 9.67 14.94 19.39
N GLU A 244 10.12 14.15 20.36
CA GLU A 244 11.49 14.21 20.90
C GLU A 244 12.54 13.72 19.89
N LYS A 245 12.10 13.26 18.71
CA LYS A 245 12.91 12.70 17.62
C LYS A 245 13.71 11.47 18.07
N THR A 246 13.09 10.63 18.89
CA THR A 246 13.66 9.34 19.26
C THR A 246 13.65 8.38 18.07
N GLN A 247 14.64 7.50 18.02
CA GLN A 247 14.73 6.43 17.02
C GLN A 247 13.81 5.28 17.44
N PHE A 248 13.49 4.37 16.51
CA PHE A 248 12.67 3.19 16.83
C PHE A 248 13.24 2.39 18.01
N GLN A 249 14.56 2.26 18.07
CA GLN A 249 15.28 1.53 19.13
C GLN A 249 15.02 2.09 20.55
N ASP A 250 14.69 3.38 20.67
CA ASP A 250 14.42 4.01 21.95
C ASP A 250 13.05 3.62 22.52
N VAL A 251 12.10 3.22 21.66
CA VAL A 251 10.74 2.80 22.03
C VAL A 251 10.52 1.29 21.88
N GLU A 252 11.40 0.59 21.17
CA GLU A 252 11.29 -0.84 20.85
C GLU A 252 11.11 -1.70 22.09
N ARG A 253 11.80 -1.40 23.19
CA ARG A 253 11.66 -2.14 24.45
C ARG A 253 10.26 -2.02 25.04
N GLY A 254 9.68 -0.81 25.06
CA GLY A 254 8.31 -0.59 25.54
C GLY A 254 7.28 -1.28 24.67
N LEU A 255 7.42 -1.15 23.34
CA LEU A 255 6.60 -1.86 22.37
C LEU A 255 6.67 -3.39 22.54
N THR A 256 7.88 -3.94 22.71
CA THR A 256 8.12 -5.37 22.93
C THR A 256 7.50 -5.85 24.23
N ARG A 257 7.65 -5.09 25.33
CA ARG A 257 6.99 -5.40 26.60
C ARG A 257 5.48 -5.48 26.44
N ALA A 258 4.87 -4.48 25.79
CA ALA A 258 3.42 -4.46 25.59
C ALA A 258 2.95 -5.59 24.65
N ALA A 259 3.72 -5.91 23.61
CA ALA A 259 3.41 -6.98 22.66
C ALA A 259 3.48 -8.39 23.27
N LEU A 260 4.32 -8.59 24.31
CA LEU A 260 4.46 -9.86 25.00
C LEU A 260 3.48 -10.04 26.18
N LEU A 261 2.76 -8.99 26.58
CA LEU A 261 1.68 -9.13 27.54
C LEU A 261 0.62 -10.09 26.99
N HIS A 262 0.02 -10.87 27.89
CA HIS A 262 -1.19 -11.63 27.61
C HIS A 262 -1.17 -12.59 26.41
N TYR A 263 0.03 -12.92 25.90
CA TYR A 263 0.19 -13.63 24.63
C TYR A 263 -0.61 -12.98 23.48
N ASN A 264 -0.52 -11.65 23.40
CA ASN A 264 -1.33 -10.82 22.52
C ASN A 264 -1.37 -11.32 21.06
N ASP A 265 -2.60 -11.49 20.55
CA ASP A 265 -2.93 -11.96 19.20
C ASP A 265 -2.12 -13.19 18.76
N PHE A 266 -1.93 -14.18 19.64
CA PHE A 266 -1.12 -15.38 19.36
C PHE A 266 0.32 -15.07 18.88
N GLY A 267 0.88 -13.94 19.32
CA GLY A 267 2.23 -13.51 18.95
C GLY A 267 2.31 -12.66 17.68
N HIS A 268 1.19 -12.30 17.04
CA HIS A 268 1.23 -11.34 15.94
C HIS A 268 1.77 -9.98 16.39
N SER A 269 1.45 -9.55 17.61
CA SER A 269 1.91 -8.25 18.13
C SER A 269 3.44 -8.14 18.14
N ILE A 270 4.17 -9.18 18.55
CA ILE A 270 5.64 -9.13 18.55
C ILE A 270 6.23 -9.19 17.13
N ILE A 271 5.56 -9.89 16.20
CA ILE A 271 5.91 -9.86 14.78
C ILE A 271 5.75 -8.43 14.26
N TYR A 272 4.63 -7.76 14.56
CA TYR A 272 4.37 -6.40 14.11
C TYR A 272 5.39 -5.39 14.64
N VAL A 273 5.81 -5.50 15.91
CA VAL A 273 6.90 -4.68 16.47
C VAL A 273 8.20 -4.88 15.66
N SER A 274 8.60 -6.13 15.40
CA SER A 274 9.81 -6.41 14.62
C SER A 274 9.72 -5.90 13.17
N LYS A 275 8.56 -6.06 12.53
CA LYS A 275 8.33 -5.57 11.16
C LYS A 275 8.28 -4.04 11.09
N ALA A 276 7.80 -3.36 12.14
CA ALA A 276 7.80 -1.90 12.21
C ALA A 276 9.22 -1.33 12.14
N GLY A 277 10.14 -1.87 12.94
CA GLY A 277 11.56 -1.51 12.86
C GLY A 277 12.13 -1.73 11.45
N THR A 278 11.85 -2.89 10.87
CA THR A 278 12.30 -3.23 9.50
C THR A 278 11.77 -2.25 8.44
N LEU A 279 10.50 -1.84 8.53
CA LEU A 279 9.92 -0.87 7.59
C LEU A 279 10.51 0.53 7.78
N ILE A 280 10.68 0.98 9.03
CA ILE A 280 11.27 2.30 9.34
C ILE A 280 12.73 2.36 8.83
N ASP A 281 13.50 1.30 9.03
CA ASP A 281 14.89 1.25 8.56
C ASP A 281 14.99 1.29 7.03
N ARG A 282 14.03 0.69 6.32
CA ARG A 282 14.02 0.60 4.85
C ARG A 282 13.43 1.81 4.14
N LEU A 283 12.34 2.36 4.68
CA LEU A 283 11.58 3.45 4.07
C LEU A 283 12.00 4.83 4.64
N GLY A 284 12.76 4.83 5.73
CA GLY A 284 13.22 6.03 6.42
C GLY A 284 12.20 6.60 7.40
N SER A 285 12.57 7.70 8.06
CA SER A 285 11.78 8.28 9.16
C SER A 285 10.43 8.86 8.75
N GLY A 286 10.16 9.02 7.45
CA GLY A 286 8.88 9.50 6.94
C GLY A 286 7.69 8.62 7.35
N VAL A 287 7.91 7.31 7.49
CA VAL A 287 6.86 6.36 7.90
C VAL A 287 6.80 6.11 9.41
N THR A 288 7.69 6.72 10.21
CA THR A 288 7.77 6.43 11.66
C THR A 288 6.47 6.75 12.38
N GLU A 289 5.91 7.95 12.18
CA GLU A 289 4.66 8.34 12.82
C GLU A 289 3.48 7.44 12.44
N PRO A 290 3.13 7.25 11.15
CA PRO A 290 1.98 6.42 10.80
C PRO A 290 2.12 4.97 11.26
N LEU A 291 3.32 4.38 11.19
CA LEU A 291 3.57 3.02 11.66
C LEU A 291 3.47 2.89 13.17
N LEU A 292 4.05 3.82 13.94
CA LEU A 292 4.05 3.71 15.40
C LEU A 292 2.68 4.02 16.03
N LEU A 293 1.91 4.95 15.45
CA LEU A 293 0.56 5.24 15.94
C LEU A 293 -0.38 4.07 15.68
N SER A 294 -0.39 3.53 14.47
CA SER A 294 -1.20 2.35 14.14
C SER A 294 -0.74 1.09 14.90
N LEU A 295 0.57 0.94 15.18
CA LEU A 295 1.08 -0.18 15.98
C LEU A 295 0.61 -0.07 17.43
N THR A 296 0.71 1.14 17.99
CA THR A 296 0.24 1.42 19.35
C THR A 296 -1.25 1.08 19.49
N ARG A 297 -2.07 1.46 18.51
CA ARG A 297 -3.49 1.06 18.46
C ARG A 297 -3.67 -0.46 18.42
N SER A 298 -2.91 -1.17 17.59
CA SER A 298 -2.96 -2.64 17.54
C SER A 298 -2.63 -3.29 18.88
N LEU A 299 -1.67 -2.75 19.62
CA LEU A 299 -1.35 -3.23 20.96
C LEU A 299 -2.50 -3.00 21.95
N VAL A 300 -3.19 -1.86 21.86
CA VAL A 300 -4.35 -1.52 22.71
C VAL A 300 -5.52 -2.49 22.47
N TYR A 301 -5.85 -2.79 21.21
CA TYR A 301 -6.99 -3.64 20.85
C TYR A 301 -6.64 -5.12 20.68
N SER A 302 -5.40 -5.50 20.98
CA SER A 302 -4.95 -6.89 20.83
C SER A 302 -5.77 -7.86 21.68
N ARG A 303 -5.99 -9.06 21.15
CA ARG A 303 -6.64 -10.12 21.91
C ARG A 303 -5.69 -10.66 22.97
N ARG A 304 -6.10 -10.51 24.23
CA ARG A 304 -5.42 -11.05 25.41
C ARG A 304 -5.74 -12.53 25.57
N GLU A 305 -4.98 -13.37 24.87
CA GLU A 305 -5.23 -14.81 24.76
C GLU A 305 -5.29 -15.49 26.14
N ASP A 306 -4.41 -15.12 27.07
CA ASP A 306 -4.40 -15.68 28.43
C ASP A 306 -5.67 -15.33 29.27
N ARG A 307 -6.47 -14.35 28.85
CA ARG A 307 -7.75 -13.99 29.51
C ARG A 307 -8.95 -14.73 28.93
N ILE A 308 -8.81 -15.31 27.73
CA ILE A 308 -9.85 -16.08 27.07
C ILE A 308 -10.16 -17.34 27.91
N PRO A 309 -11.44 -17.68 28.19
CA PRO A 309 -11.79 -18.80 29.07
C PRO A 309 -11.11 -20.13 28.72
N GLU A 310 -10.94 -20.40 27.44
CA GLU A 310 -10.31 -21.58 26.87
C GLU A 310 -8.79 -21.63 27.15
N PHE A 311 -8.13 -20.48 27.17
CA PHE A 311 -6.68 -20.35 27.34
C PHE A 311 -6.25 -19.90 28.73
N ARG A 312 -7.18 -19.59 29.63
CA ARG A 312 -6.89 -19.13 31.01
C ARG A 312 -5.94 -20.03 31.80
N ARG A 313 -5.90 -21.33 31.51
CA ARG A 313 -5.00 -22.28 32.18
C ARG A 313 -3.65 -22.43 31.50
N TYR A 314 -3.46 -21.88 30.31
CA TYR A 314 -2.25 -22.04 29.51
C TYR A 314 -1.00 -21.63 30.29
N ALA A 315 -0.96 -20.41 30.84
CA ALA A 315 0.20 -19.92 31.61
C ALA A 315 0.56 -20.85 32.77
N SER A 316 -0.39 -21.17 33.64
CA SER A 316 -0.15 -22.09 34.77
C SER A 316 0.26 -23.51 34.34
N THR A 317 -0.17 -23.94 33.14
CA THR A 317 0.18 -25.25 32.57
C THR A 317 1.60 -25.21 31.98
N LEU A 318 1.98 -24.09 31.35
CA LEU A 318 3.33 -23.84 30.85
C LEU A 318 4.34 -23.75 32.01
N ASP A 319 3.99 -23.11 33.12
CA ASP A 319 4.82 -23.08 34.33
C ASP A 319 5.07 -24.48 34.91
N ALA A 320 4.10 -25.38 34.75
CA ALA A 320 4.19 -26.78 35.14
C ALA A 320 4.85 -27.68 34.08
N TRP A 321 5.15 -27.14 32.90
CA TRP A 321 5.76 -27.90 31.81
C TRP A 321 7.17 -28.41 32.20
N GLY A 322 7.50 -29.64 31.78
CA GLY A 322 8.78 -30.27 32.08
C GLY A 322 8.85 -30.90 33.48
N GLN A 323 7.79 -30.75 34.27
CA GLN A 323 7.65 -31.35 35.60
C GLN A 323 6.72 -32.58 35.60
N GLY A 324 6.41 -33.10 34.41
CA GLY A 324 5.55 -34.25 34.22
C GLY A 324 6.11 -35.52 34.86
N ASP A 325 5.22 -36.28 35.50
CA ASP A 325 5.55 -37.50 36.23
C ASP A 325 5.34 -38.78 35.41
N ALA A 326 4.71 -38.66 34.23
CA ALA A 326 4.39 -39.81 33.39
C ALA A 326 5.52 -40.13 32.42
N ALA A 327 5.92 -41.41 32.40
CA ALA A 327 6.86 -41.93 31.43
C ALA A 327 6.20 -42.15 30.06
N GLY A 328 6.93 -41.85 28.98
CA GLY A 328 6.52 -42.13 27.61
C GLY A 328 5.64 -41.04 26.99
N LYS A 329 4.87 -41.39 25.96
CA LYS A 329 3.93 -40.49 25.29
C LYS A 329 2.50 -40.96 25.58
N PRO A 330 1.52 -40.05 25.77
CA PRO A 330 0.13 -40.46 25.92
C PRO A 330 -0.40 -41.10 24.64
N ASP A 331 -1.37 -42.00 24.78
CA ASP A 331 -2.08 -42.59 23.63
C ASP A 331 -2.88 -41.53 22.88
N MET A 332 -2.82 -41.50 21.53
CA MET A 332 -3.48 -40.45 20.73
C MET A 332 -4.99 -40.35 20.98
N HIS A 333 -5.66 -41.46 21.29
CA HIS A 333 -7.09 -41.46 21.62
C HIS A 333 -7.38 -40.87 23.00
N ALA A 334 -6.38 -40.68 23.86
CA ALA A 334 -6.54 -40.04 25.16
C ALA A 334 -6.98 -38.57 25.05
N TRP A 335 -6.68 -37.89 23.93
CA TRP A 335 -7.16 -36.52 23.67
C TRP A 335 -8.56 -36.44 23.09
N HIS A 336 -9.14 -37.57 22.64
CA HIS A 336 -10.43 -37.58 21.98
C HIS A 336 -11.54 -37.12 22.93
N LYS A 337 -12.30 -36.09 22.51
CA LYS A 337 -13.39 -35.46 23.29
C LYS A 337 -12.96 -34.86 24.63
N LEU A 338 -11.67 -34.60 24.83
CA LEU A 338 -11.24 -33.79 25.97
C LEU A 338 -11.57 -32.32 25.73
N GLY A 339 -12.08 -31.66 26.76
CA GLY A 339 -12.07 -30.19 26.81
C GLY A 339 -10.64 -29.67 26.95
N ILE A 340 -10.40 -28.44 26.52
CA ILE A 340 -9.05 -27.84 26.46
C ILE A 340 -8.28 -27.96 27.78
N ASN A 341 -8.94 -27.74 28.92
CA ASN A 341 -8.31 -27.87 30.24
C ASN A 341 -7.78 -29.29 30.52
N LYS A 342 -8.55 -30.32 30.16
CA LYS A 342 -8.13 -31.71 30.35
C LYS A 342 -7.03 -32.10 29.37
N ALA A 343 -7.09 -31.54 28.15
CA ALA A 343 -6.04 -31.72 27.16
C ALA A 343 -4.71 -31.08 27.64
N LEU A 344 -4.75 -29.87 28.20
CA LEU A 344 -3.60 -29.18 28.79
C LEU A 344 -3.00 -29.95 29.97
N GLU A 345 -3.84 -30.44 30.89
CA GLU A 345 -3.40 -31.28 32.02
C GLU A 345 -2.73 -32.58 31.54
N LEU A 346 -3.34 -33.26 30.56
CA LEU A 346 -2.78 -34.48 29.98
C LEU A 346 -1.43 -34.19 29.32
N THR A 347 -1.33 -33.09 28.57
CA THR A 347 -0.11 -32.66 27.92
C THR A 347 1.01 -32.36 28.95
N ALA A 348 0.73 -31.56 29.98
CA ALA A 348 1.72 -31.23 31.01
C ALA A 348 2.17 -32.47 31.81
N ARG A 349 1.26 -33.39 32.12
CA ARG A 349 1.58 -34.63 32.84
C ARG A 349 2.65 -35.49 32.14
N PHE A 350 2.66 -35.49 30.81
CA PHE A 350 3.62 -36.25 30.00
C PHE A 350 4.77 -35.37 29.47
N SER A 351 4.91 -34.14 29.97
CA SER A 351 6.02 -33.25 29.62
C SER A 351 7.21 -33.48 30.56
N ALA A 352 8.26 -34.15 30.07
CA ALA A 352 9.47 -34.44 30.84
C ALA A 352 10.66 -33.53 30.47
N ALA A 353 10.60 -32.86 29.33
CA ALA A 353 11.62 -31.91 28.89
C ALA A 353 11.23 -30.48 29.31
N PRO A 354 12.15 -29.66 29.82
CA PRO A 354 11.92 -28.23 30.03
C PRO A 354 11.40 -27.54 28.77
N ALA A 355 10.63 -26.47 28.94
CA ALA A 355 9.99 -25.77 27.82
C ALA A 355 11.03 -25.18 26.85
N GLU A 356 12.20 -24.79 27.35
CA GLU A 356 13.32 -24.25 26.58
C GLU A 356 13.90 -25.25 25.58
N GLN A 357 13.68 -26.56 25.80
CA GLN A 357 14.14 -27.61 24.90
C GLN A 357 13.15 -27.92 23.77
N LEU A 358 11.94 -27.34 23.78
CA LEU A 358 10.97 -27.55 22.70
C LEU A 358 11.37 -26.87 21.38
N TYR A 359 12.20 -25.84 21.48
CA TYR A 359 12.55 -24.95 20.36
C TYR A 359 14.06 -24.91 20.07
N ALA A 360 14.86 -25.71 20.79
CA ALA A 360 16.29 -25.93 20.55
C ALA A 360 16.49 -27.13 19.61
#